data_AF-A0A7X6RN64-F1
#
_entry.id   AF-A0A7X6RN64-F1
#
_cell.length_a   1.000
_cell.length_b   1.000
_cell.length_c   1.000
_cell.angle_alpha   90.00
_cell.angle_beta   90.00
_cell.angle_gamma   90.00
#
_symmetry.space_group_name_H-M   'P 1'
#
loop_
_entity.id
_entity.type
_entity.pdbx_description
1 polymer ?
#
loop_
_entity_poly.entity_id
_entity_poly.type
_entity_poly.pdbx_seq_one_letter_code
_entity_poly.pdbx_strand_id
1 'polypeptide(L)'
;MSDRHIEMEELVELMSTCAGVRTDAATASTSTFDELGIDSLGVMGIVAEIERRVGRKLGADAEAAPSPVALATLVNGGVPAPAKGM
;
A
#
# COMPACT_ATOMS: atom_id res chain seq x y z
N MET A 1 -11.65 -2.27 19.53
CA MET A 1 -10.71 -1.53 18.66
C MET A 1 -10.91 -2.11 17.28
N SER A 2 -11.48 -1.36 16.35
CA SER A 2 -11.81 -1.90 15.03
C SER A 2 -10.51 -2.08 14.27
N ASP A 3 -10.06 -3.32 14.10
CA ASP A 3 -9.01 -3.67 13.14
C ASP A 3 -9.51 -3.25 11.75
N ARG A 4 -9.15 -2.03 11.35
CA ARG A 4 -9.52 -1.49 10.04
C ARG A 4 -8.67 -2.19 9.00
N HIS A 5 -9.32 -3.08 8.26
CA HIS A 5 -8.82 -3.63 7.01
C HIS A 5 -8.76 -2.53 5.95
N ILE A 6 -7.83 -2.64 5.00
CA ILE A 6 -7.78 -1.81 3.81
C ILE A 6 -8.11 -2.67 2.58
N GLU A 7 -9.03 -2.18 1.76
CA GLU A 7 -9.34 -2.79 0.47
C GLU A 7 -8.52 -2.14 -0.65
N MET A 8 -8.34 -2.87 -1.76
CA MET A 8 -7.57 -2.36 -2.90
C MET A 8 -8.14 -1.07 -3.50
N GLU A 9 -9.46 -0.91 -3.48
CA GLU A 9 -10.12 0.33 -3.94
C GLU A 9 -9.70 1.53 -3.08
N GLU A 10 -9.66 1.37 -1.76
CA GLU A 10 -9.22 2.43 -0.85
C GLU A 10 -7.74 2.76 -1.04
N LEU A 11 -6.93 1.75 -1.32
CA LEU A 11 -5.50 1.93 -1.56
C LEU A 11 -5.24 2.71 -2.86
N VAL A 12 -6.00 2.44 -3.93
CA VAL A 12 -5.91 3.20 -5.18
C VAL A 12 -6.31 4.67 -4.99
N GLU A 13 -7.33 4.95 -4.18
CA GLU A 13 -7.70 6.32 -3.82
C GLU A 13 -6.59 7.03 -3.04
N LEU A 14 -5.90 6.31 -2.16
CA LEU A 14 -4.72 6.82 -1.44
C LEU A 14 -3.55 7.09 -2.38
N MET A 15 -3.29 6.20 -3.33
CA MET A 15 -2.26 6.39 -4.35
C MET A 15 -2.54 7.64 -5.18
N SER A 16 -3.79 7.88 -5.57
CA SER A 16 -4.16 9.11 -6.28
C SER A 16 -4.01 10.35 -5.40
N THR A 17 -4.31 10.26 -4.10
CA THR A 17 -4.27 11.41 -3.18
C THR A 17 -2.84 11.77 -2.75
N CYS A 18 -2.03 10.77 -2.44
CA CYS A 18 -0.69 10.94 -1.87
C CYS A 18 0.41 11.01 -2.94
N ALA A 19 0.28 10.24 -4.03
CA ALA A 19 1.29 10.14 -5.09
C ALA A 19 0.83 10.72 -6.44
N GLY A 20 -0.44 11.13 -6.56
CA GLY A 20 -0.98 11.68 -7.82
C GLY A 20 -1.17 10.63 -8.92
N VAL A 21 -1.03 9.34 -8.60
CA VAL A 21 -1.15 8.23 -9.55
C VAL A 21 -2.58 7.72 -9.58
N ARG A 22 -3.23 7.81 -10.75
CA ARG A 22 -4.57 7.27 -10.99
C ARG A 22 -4.45 5.94 -11.72
N THR A 23 -4.99 4.90 -11.11
CA THR A 23 -5.06 3.54 -11.68
C THR A 23 -6.37 2.89 -11.22
N ASP A 24 -6.59 1.61 -11.54
CA ASP A 24 -7.71 0.82 -11.00
C ASP A 24 -7.20 -0.30 -10.09
N ALA A 25 -8.12 -0.88 -9.29
CA ALA A 25 -7.78 -1.93 -8.33
C ALA A 25 -7.23 -3.19 -9.02
N ALA A 26 -7.67 -3.50 -10.24
CA ALA A 26 -7.20 -4.67 -10.98
C ALA A 26 -5.72 -4.53 -11.37
N THR A 27 -5.36 -3.37 -11.92
CA THR A 27 -3.99 -3.02 -12.31
C THR A 27 -3.09 -2.91 -11.09
N ALA A 28 -3.54 -2.20 -10.04
CA ALA A 28 -2.79 -2.08 -8.79
C ALA A 28 -2.55 -3.42 -8.09
N SER A 29 -3.45 -4.40 -8.28
CA SER A 29 -3.30 -5.75 -7.71
C SER A 29 -2.24 -6.59 -8.42
N THR A 30 -1.82 -6.21 -9.63
CA THR A 30 -0.85 -6.96 -10.43
C THR A 30 0.47 -6.24 -10.65
N SER A 31 0.57 -4.98 -10.22
CA SER A 31 1.72 -4.12 -10.47
C SER A 31 2.50 -3.75 -9.20
N THR A 32 3.76 -3.40 -9.36
CA THR A 32 4.58 -2.82 -8.29
C THR A 32 4.35 -1.32 -8.16
N PHE A 33 4.78 -0.70 -7.05
CA PHE A 33 4.74 0.76 -6.93
C PHE A 33 5.59 1.45 -8.01
N ASP A 34 6.76 0.91 -8.31
CA ASP A 34 7.66 1.41 -9.36
C ASP A 34 7.01 1.37 -10.74
N GLU A 35 6.32 0.28 -11.10
CA GLU A 35 5.59 0.15 -12.37
C GLU A 35 4.43 1.15 -12.50
N LEU A 36 3.83 1.52 -11.38
CA LEU A 36 2.76 2.51 -11.31
C LEU A 36 3.30 3.95 -11.26
N GLY A 37 4.63 4.13 -11.22
CA GLY A 37 5.27 5.44 -11.13
C GLY A 37 5.22 6.07 -9.73
N ILE A 38 5.03 5.26 -8.69
CA ILE A 38 5.04 5.67 -7.30
C ILE A 38 6.43 5.42 -6.73
N ASP A 39 7.12 6.50 -6.37
CA ASP A 39 8.44 6.42 -5.75
C ASP A 39 8.36 6.09 -4.25
N SER A 40 9.52 5.88 -3.62
CA SER A 40 9.59 5.59 -2.19
C SER A 40 8.97 6.69 -1.30
N LEU A 41 9.02 7.96 -1.73
CA LEU A 41 8.40 9.07 -1.00
C LEU A 41 6.87 8.98 -1.06
N GLY A 42 6.33 8.65 -2.23
CA GLY A 42 4.91 8.40 -2.45
C GLY A 42 4.40 7.23 -1.61
N VAL A 43 5.16 6.13 -1.55
CA VAL A 43 4.84 4.98 -0.67
C VAL A 43 4.80 5.43 0.80
N MET A 44 5.79 6.17 1.29
CA MET A 44 5.78 6.68 2.66
C MET A 44 4.56 7.59 2.94
N GLY A 45 4.17 8.44 2.00
CA GLY A 45 2.98 9.28 2.11
C GLY A 45 1.69 8.46 2.21
N ILE A 46 1.57 7.40 1.41
CA ILE A 46 0.45 6.44 1.46
C ILE A 46 0.42 5.75 2.83
N VAL A 47 1.55 5.20 3.27
CA VAL A 47 1.67 4.50 4.57
C VAL A 47 1.27 5.42 5.72
N ALA A 48 1.75 6.65 5.76
CA ALA A 48 1.41 7.61 6.81
C ALA A 48 -0.10 7.90 6.89
N GLU A 49 -0.78 8.02 5.75
CA GLU A 49 -2.23 8.22 5.71
C GLU A 49 -2.99 6.93 6.12
N ILE A 50 -2.49 5.74 5.75
CA ILE A 50 -3.04 4.48 6.25
C ILE A 50 -2.91 4.43 7.78
N GLU A 51 -1.72 4.67 8.35
CA GLU A 51 -1.49 4.68 9.79
C GLU A 51 -2.47 5.60 10.53
N ARG A 52 -2.74 6.78 9.96
CA ARG A 52 -3.73 7.73 10.48
C ARG A 52 -5.15 7.16 10.46
N ARG A 53 -5.53 6.42 9.42
CA ARG A 53 -6.85 5.81 9.24
C ARG A 53 -7.07 4.58 10.11
N VAL A 54 -6.04 3.73 10.24
CA VAL A 54 -6.08 2.50 11.05
C VAL A 54 -5.77 2.75 12.52
N GLY A 55 -5.18 3.90 12.86
CA GLY A 55 -4.86 4.29 14.24
C GLY A 55 -3.70 3.48 14.84
N ARG A 56 -2.86 2.86 14.01
CA ARG A 56 -1.68 2.10 14.42
C ARG A 56 -0.51 2.40 13.49
N LYS A 57 0.70 2.30 14.03
CA LYS A 57 1.92 2.35 13.22
C LYS A 57 2.14 1.00 12.54
N LEU A 58 2.42 1.04 11.25
CA LEU A 58 2.78 -0.12 10.43
C LEU A 58 4.30 -0.30 10.40
N GLY A 59 5.05 0.81 10.52
CA GLY A 59 6.51 0.78 10.61
C GLY A 59 7.20 0.54 9.27
N ALA A 60 8.51 0.31 9.34
CA ALA A 60 9.41 0.28 8.18
C ALA A 60 9.06 -0.81 7.14
N ASP A 61 8.44 -1.92 7.55
CA ASP A 61 8.04 -3.00 6.63
C ASP A 61 6.99 -2.53 5.63
N ALA A 62 6.07 -1.64 6.05
CA ALA A 62 5.06 -1.07 5.17
C ALA A 62 5.64 0.01 4.25
N GLU A 63 6.59 0.80 4.73
CA GLU A 63 7.33 1.79 3.92
C GLU A 63 8.20 1.12 2.84
N ALA A 64 8.67 -0.09 3.12
CA ALA A 64 9.46 -0.91 2.19
C ALA A 64 8.60 -1.88 1.35
N ALA A 65 7.26 -1.78 1.41
CA ALA A 65 6.39 -2.67 0.65
C ALA A 65 6.60 -2.46 -0.86
N PRO A 66 6.87 -3.51 -1.66
CA PRO A 66 7.20 -3.36 -3.08
C PRO A 66 5.97 -3.16 -3.99
N SER A 67 4.77 -3.48 -3.50
CA SER A 67 3.54 -3.41 -4.28
C SER A 67 2.33 -3.05 -3.40
N PRO A 68 1.25 -2.54 -4.01
CA PRO A 68 -0.01 -2.28 -3.32
C PRO A 68 -0.55 -3.52 -2.58
N VAL A 69 -0.48 -4.71 -3.18
CA VAL A 69 -0.93 -5.96 -2.55
C VAL A 69 -0.10 -6.33 -1.33
N ALA A 70 1.22 -6.17 -1.40
CA ALA A 70 2.10 -6.43 -0.25
C ALA A 70 1.78 -5.47 0.90
N LEU A 71 1.55 -4.18 0.60
CA LEU A 71 1.16 -3.19 1.59
C LEU A 71 -0.20 -3.52 2.21
N ALA A 72 -1.23 -3.79 1.40
CA ALA A 72 -2.55 -4.18 1.90
C ALA A 72 -2.46 -5.43 2.79
N THR A 73 -1.67 -6.43 2.39
CA THR A 73 -1.47 -7.64 3.20
C THR A 73 -0.87 -7.33 4.58
N LEU A 74 0.15 -6.46 4.65
CA LEU A 74 0.76 -6.01 5.91
C LEU A 74 -0.25 -5.24 6.79
N VAL A 75 -1.03 -4.34 6.19
CA VAL A 75 -2.08 -3.59 6.89
C VAL A 75 -3.16 -4.52 7.44
N ASN A 76 -3.46 -5.58 6.71
CA ASN A 76 -4.51 -6.52 7.06
C ASN A 76 -4.04 -7.60 8.04
N GLY A 77 -2.79 -7.52 8.51
CA GLY A 77 -2.22 -8.46 9.49
C GLY A 77 -1.81 -9.80 8.87
N GLY A 78 -1.74 -9.89 7.54
CA GLY A 78 -1.19 -11.03 6.83
C GLY A 78 0.34 -10.97 6.77
N VAL A 79 0.96 -12.13 6.52
CA VAL A 79 2.38 -12.18 6.15
C VAL A 79 2.45 -11.95 4.63
N PRO A 80 3.08 -10.86 4.14
CA PRO A 80 3.26 -10.69 2.70
C PRO A 80 3.99 -11.90 2.15
N ALA A 81 3.45 -12.50 1.08
CA ALA A 81 4.13 -13.58 0.39
C ALA A 81 5.54 -13.09 -0.03
N PRO A 82 6.59 -13.92 0.09
CA PRO A 82 7.92 -13.52 -0.34
C PRO A 82 7.82 -13.04 -1.78
N ALA A 83 8.21 -11.78 -2.03
CA ALA A 83 8.31 -11.23 -3.37
C ALA A 83 9.09 -12.24 -4.21
N LYS A 84 8.40 -12.88 -5.15
CA LYS A 84 9.00 -13.88 -6.02
C LYS A 84 10.14 -13.18 -6.75
N GLY A 85 11.36 -13.49 -6.34
CA GLY A 85 12.57 -12.98 -6.96
C GLY A 85 12.48 -13.17 -8.47
N MET A 86 12.61 -12.06 -9.20
CA MET A 86 13.04 -12.05 -10.59
C MET A 86 14.55 -11.82 -10.59
#